data_AF-A0A081SII5-F1
#
_entry.id   AF-A0A081SII5-F1
#
_cell.length_a   1.000
_cell.length_b   1.000
_cell.length_c   1.000
_cell.angle_alpha   90.00
_cell.angle_beta   90.00
_cell.angle_gamma   90.00
#
_symmetry.space_group_name_H-M   'P 1'
#
loop_
_entity.id
_entity.type
_entity.pdbx_description
1 polymer ?
#
loop_
_entity_poly.entity_id
_entity_poly.type
_entity_poly.pdbx_seq_one_letter_code
_entity_poly.pdbx_strand_id
1 'polypeptide(L)'
;MIQSIAIQNFRGITHLDMNDFRKVNLLVGIEQLFLDSAQRDRVLDCVEKFVECLPQKPKEILKAKTQAYLSAQPNLVHRIGLAARNGDVNFDHVAFSELKTFLLEFKPPSLS
;
A
#
# COMPACT_ATOMS: atom_id res chain seq x y z
N MET A 1 -15.91 12.09 6.85
CA MET A 1 -15.27 13.38 6.43
C MET A 1 -13.77 13.22 6.21
N ILE A 2 -13.02 12.53 7.09
CA ILE A 2 -11.57 12.28 6.97
C ILE A 2 -11.19 11.39 5.76
N GLN A 3 -11.98 10.33 5.47
CA GLN A 3 -11.76 9.47 4.30
C GLN A 3 -11.78 10.25 2.97
N SER A 4 -12.59 11.31 2.87
CA SER A 4 -12.71 12.06 1.62
C SER A 4 -11.49 12.94 1.33
N ILE A 5 -10.79 13.44 2.35
CA ILE A 5 -9.60 14.29 2.20
C ILE A 5 -8.38 13.45 1.80
N ALA A 6 -8.19 12.29 2.45
CA ALA A 6 -7.13 11.36 2.09
C ALA A 6 -7.29 10.82 0.66
N ILE A 7 -8.53 10.49 0.25
CA ILE A 7 -8.86 10.00 -1.09
C ILE A 7 -8.72 11.10 -2.16
N GLN A 8 -9.03 12.36 -1.83
CA GLN A 8 -8.84 13.50 -2.74
C GLN A 8 -7.36 13.83 -2.95
N ASN A 9 -6.53 13.78 -1.90
CA ASN A 9 -5.08 13.95 -2.03
C ASN A 9 -4.44 12.84 -2.87
N PHE A 10 -5.01 11.62 -2.87
CA PHE A 10 -4.58 10.53 -3.75
C PHE A 10 -4.72 10.84 -5.25
N ARG A 11 -5.60 11.77 -5.66
CA ARG A 11 -5.72 12.19 -7.07
C ARG A 11 -4.51 13.00 -7.57
N GLY A 12 -3.75 13.64 -6.66
CA GLY A 12 -2.48 14.32 -6.99
C GLY A 12 -1.25 13.43 -6.85
N ILE A 13 -1.40 12.22 -6.31
CA ILE A 13 -0.33 11.28 -5.95
C ILE A 13 -0.15 10.18 -7.02
N THR A 14 -0.44 10.48 -8.28
CA THR A 14 -0.08 9.56 -9.38
C THR A 14 1.41 9.63 -9.75
N HIS A 15 2.17 10.51 -9.10
CA HIS A 15 3.56 10.86 -9.42
C HIS A 15 4.50 10.94 -8.20
N LEU A 16 4.19 10.29 -7.06
CA LEU A 16 5.19 10.19 -5.98
C LEU A 16 6.29 9.20 -6.39
N ASP A 17 7.48 9.74 -6.65
CA ASP A 17 8.71 8.98 -6.84
C ASP A 17 9.12 8.35 -5.49
N MET A 18 9.72 7.16 -5.51
CA MET A 18 10.36 6.55 -4.34
C MET A 18 11.36 7.48 -3.63
N ASN A 19 11.86 8.51 -4.32
CA ASN A 19 12.73 9.54 -3.75
C ASN A 19 12.02 10.52 -2.79
N ASP A 20 10.71 10.74 -2.91
CA ASP A 20 9.96 11.61 -1.98
C ASP A 20 9.76 10.96 -0.61
N PHE A 21 9.70 9.62 -0.57
CA PHE A 21 9.59 8.84 0.67
C PHE A 21 10.87 8.79 1.50
N ARG A 22 12.05 9.11 0.93
CA ARG A 22 13.32 9.13 1.69
C ARG A 22 13.45 10.31 2.65
N LYS A 23 12.66 11.37 2.48
CA LYS A 23 12.68 12.55 3.37
C LYS A 23 11.85 12.36 4.64
N VAL A 24 10.96 11.38 4.62
CA VAL A 24 10.22 10.92 5.79
C VAL A 24 10.99 9.73 6.33
N ASN A 25 11.08 9.55 7.64
CA ASN A 25 11.70 8.35 8.23
C ASN A 25 10.88 7.06 7.98
N LEU A 26 10.04 7.07 6.93
CA LEU A 26 9.27 5.97 6.39
C LEU A 26 10.25 5.03 5.66
N LEU A 27 11.11 4.36 6.43
CA LEU A 27 12.03 3.30 5.97
C LEU A 27 11.28 2.09 5.37
N VAL A 28 9.95 2.11 5.43
CA VAL A 28 9.04 1.02 5.10
C VAL A 28 8.22 1.38 3.88
N GLY A 29 8.32 0.57 2.81
CA GLY A 29 7.56 0.77 1.57
C GLY A 29 6.06 0.51 1.75
N ILE A 30 5.23 1.10 0.88
CA ILE A 30 3.76 0.99 0.97
C ILE A 30 3.27 -0.46 0.86
N GLU A 31 3.98 -1.31 0.11
CA GLU A 31 3.74 -2.75 0.04
C GLU A 31 3.89 -3.42 1.40
N GLN A 32 4.89 -3.04 2.20
CA GLN A 32 5.07 -3.62 3.54
C GLN A 32 3.92 -3.19 4.45
N LEU A 33 3.54 -1.91 4.45
CA LEU A 33 2.41 -1.41 5.24
C LEU A 33 1.10 -2.11 4.89
N PHE A 34 0.89 -2.36 3.58
CA PHE A 34 -0.24 -3.14 3.08
C PHE A 34 -0.23 -4.57 3.64
N LEU A 35 0.89 -5.29 3.51
CA LEU A 35 0.99 -6.67 3.99
C LEU A 35 0.83 -6.74 5.52
N ASP A 36 1.38 -5.77 6.25
CA ASP A 36 1.22 -5.67 7.70
C ASP A 36 -0.24 -5.46 8.11
N SER A 37 -0.98 -4.65 7.35
CA SER A 37 -2.43 -4.46 7.57
C SER A 37 -3.27 -5.71 7.25
N ALA A 38 -2.72 -6.63 6.45
CA ALA A 38 -3.38 -7.86 6.00
C ALA A 38 -2.94 -9.11 6.78
N GLN A 39 -2.09 -8.99 7.81
CA GLN A 39 -1.56 -10.14 8.59
C GLN A 39 -2.59 -11.07 9.21
N ARG A 40 -3.84 -10.63 9.37
CA ARG A 40 -4.94 -11.45 9.91
C ARG A 40 -5.83 -12.07 8.83
N ASP A 41 -5.56 -11.78 7.56
CA ASP A 41 -6.30 -12.31 6.42
C ASP A 41 -5.71 -13.64 5.95
N ARG A 42 -6.55 -14.67 5.84
CA ARG A 42 -6.16 -16.01 5.39
C ARG A 42 -5.61 -16.03 3.96
N VAL A 43 -5.97 -15.05 3.13
CA VAL A 43 -5.40 -14.91 1.79
C VAL A 43 -3.89 -14.70 1.87
N LEU A 44 -3.41 -13.95 2.86
CA LEU A 44 -1.97 -13.72 3.01
C LEU A 44 -1.22 -15.00 3.36
N ASP A 45 -1.78 -15.88 4.19
CA ASP A 45 -1.19 -17.20 4.48
C ASP A 45 -1.01 -18.04 3.19
N CYS A 46 -1.99 -17.98 2.28
CA CYS A 46 -1.91 -18.66 1.00
C CYS A 46 -0.83 -18.06 0.09
N VAL A 47 -0.69 -16.73 0.10
CA VAL A 47 0.36 -16.02 -0.65
C VAL A 47 1.75 -16.35 -0.12
N GLU A 48 1.93 -16.42 1.20
CA GLU A 48 3.20 -16.81 1.82
C GLU A 48 3.62 -18.22 1.37
N LYS A 49 2.70 -19.19 1.44
CA LYS A 49 2.93 -20.56 0.96
C LYS A 49 3.20 -20.61 -0.55
N PHE A 50 2.45 -19.86 -1.35
CA PHE A 50 2.70 -19.78 -2.80
C PHE A 50 4.12 -19.28 -3.09
N VAL A 51 4.55 -18.22 -2.40
CA VAL A 51 5.90 -17.68 -2.53
C VAL A 51 6.94 -18.70 -2.10
N GLU A 52 6.70 -19.46 -1.03
CA GLU A 52 7.54 -20.60 -0.59
C GLU A 52 7.75 -21.63 -1.70
N CYS A 53 6.71 -21.94 -2.48
CA CYS A 53 6.78 -22.89 -3.58
C CYS A 53 7.57 -22.40 -4.81
N LEU A 54 7.90 -21.11 -4.91
CA LEU A 54 8.60 -20.59 -6.09
C LEU A 54 10.06 -21.09 -6.12
N PRO A 55 10.50 -21.71 -7.23
CA PRO A 55 11.88 -22.21 -7.37
C PRO A 55 12.91 -21.08 -7.39
N GLN A 56 12.50 -19.88 -7.81
CA GLN A 56 13.27 -18.65 -7.73
C GLN A 56 12.42 -17.56 -7.10
N LYS A 57 12.93 -16.93 -6.05
CA LYS A 57 12.24 -15.82 -5.39
C LYS A 57 12.30 -14.57 -6.27
N PRO A 58 11.20 -13.82 -6.40
CA PRO A 58 11.21 -12.50 -7.03
C PRO A 58 12.21 -11.57 -6.36
N LYS A 59 12.89 -10.74 -7.17
CA LYS A 59 13.78 -9.69 -6.68
C LYS A 59 13.06 -8.71 -5.75
N GLU A 60 11.83 -8.34 -6.11
CA GLU A 60 10.97 -7.44 -5.35
C GLU A 60 9.88 -8.23 -4.63
N ILE A 61 10.25 -8.96 -3.57
CA ILE A 61 9.39 -9.94 -2.92
C ILE A 61 8.10 -9.35 -2.34
N LEU A 62 8.18 -8.15 -1.73
CA LEU A 62 7.02 -7.47 -1.14
C LEU A 62 6.00 -7.06 -2.20
N LYS A 63 6.49 -6.62 -3.36
CA LYS A 63 5.65 -6.28 -4.52
C LYS A 63 4.97 -7.51 -5.08
N ALA A 64 5.70 -8.61 -5.21
CA ALA A 64 5.15 -9.88 -5.69
C ALA A 64 4.05 -10.41 -4.73
N LYS A 65 4.30 -10.40 -3.42
CA LYS A 65 3.31 -10.77 -2.40
C LYS A 65 2.06 -9.91 -2.47
N THR A 66 2.25 -8.58 -2.54
CA THR A 66 1.12 -7.64 -2.63
C THR A 66 0.28 -7.89 -3.88
N GLN A 67 0.90 -8.09 -5.04
CA GLN A 67 0.17 -8.38 -6.28
C GLN A 67 -0.53 -9.74 -6.24
N ALA A 68 0.09 -10.77 -5.67
CA ALA A 68 -0.53 -12.07 -5.49
C ALA A 68 -1.76 -12.00 -4.58
N TYR A 69 -1.66 -11.28 -3.46
CA TYR A 69 -2.79 -11.04 -2.55
C TYR A 69 -3.93 -10.30 -3.26
N LEU A 70 -3.60 -9.22 -3.96
CA LEU A 70 -4.58 -8.40 -4.67
C LEU A 70 -5.28 -9.17 -5.81
N SER A 71 -4.57 -10.10 -6.44
CA SER A 71 -5.13 -10.97 -7.49
C SER A 71 -6.11 -12.01 -6.94
N ALA A 72 -6.08 -12.27 -5.63
CA ALA A 72 -7.00 -13.19 -4.96
C ALA A 72 -8.27 -12.50 -4.43
N GLN A 73 -8.38 -11.17 -4.57
CA GLN A 73 -9.57 -10.43 -4.13
C GLN A 73 -10.75 -10.63 -5.10
N PRO A 74 -12.01 -10.56 -4.61
CA PRO A 74 -13.20 -10.72 -5.46
C PRO A 74 -13.25 -9.73 -6.63
N ASN A 75 -12.73 -8.53 -6.42
CA ASN A 75 -12.55 -7.52 -7.45
C ASN A 75 -11.07 -7.45 -7.82
N LEU A 76 -10.75 -7.65 -9.10
CA LEU A 76 -9.37 -7.57 -9.57
C LEU A 76 -8.87 -6.13 -9.47
N VAL A 77 -7.92 -5.89 -8.57
CA VAL A 77 -7.33 -4.57 -8.35
C VAL A 77 -5.82 -4.66 -8.41
N HIS A 78 -5.19 -3.96 -9.36
CA HIS A 78 -3.72 -4.03 -9.53
C HIS A 78 -2.95 -2.94 -8.76
N ARG A 79 -3.65 -2.00 -8.11
CA ARG A 79 -3.06 -0.83 -7.45
C ARG A 79 -3.53 -0.74 -6.01
N ILE A 80 -2.59 -0.65 -5.06
CA ILE A 80 -2.87 -0.52 -3.62
C ILE A 80 -3.78 0.68 -3.33
N GLY A 81 -3.55 1.83 -3.96
CA GLY A 81 -4.40 3.01 -3.79
C GLY A 81 -5.83 2.82 -4.29
N LEU A 82 -6.06 1.94 -5.28
CA LEU A 82 -7.42 1.59 -5.70
C LEU A 82 -8.05 0.58 -4.73
N ALA A 83 -7.26 -0.39 -4.25
CA ALA A 83 -7.71 -1.38 -3.27
C ALA A 83 -8.14 -0.69 -1.96
N ALA A 84 -7.39 0.33 -1.53
CA ALA A 84 -7.74 1.15 -0.37
C ALA A 84 -9.06 1.93 -0.56
N ARG A 85 -9.36 2.39 -1.78
CA ARG A 85 -10.64 3.06 -2.06
C ARG A 85 -11.83 2.09 -2.07
N ASN A 86 -11.59 0.85 -2.47
CA ASN A 86 -12.62 -0.18 -2.53
C ASN A 86 -12.90 -0.85 -1.18
N GLY A 87 -12.10 -0.55 -0.14
CA GLY A 87 -12.20 -1.20 1.16
C GLY A 87 -11.47 -2.54 1.24
N ASP A 88 -10.79 -2.96 0.16
CA ASP A 88 -9.96 -4.17 0.10
C ASP A 88 -8.66 -4.02 0.93
N VAL A 89 -8.36 -2.81 1.40
CA VAL A 89 -7.26 -2.51 2.34
C VAL A 89 -7.82 -1.80 3.55
N ASN A 90 -7.48 -2.32 4.72
CA ASN A 90 -7.76 -1.65 5.98
C ASN A 90 -6.79 -0.48 6.17
N PHE A 91 -7.05 0.64 5.49
CA PHE A 91 -6.25 1.85 5.62
C PHE A 91 -6.30 2.43 7.04
N ASP A 92 -7.29 2.03 7.86
CA ASP A 92 -7.42 2.38 9.27
C ASP A 92 -6.54 1.54 10.21
N HIS A 93 -5.80 0.56 9.68
CA HIS A 93 -4.80 -0.17 10.43
C HIS A 93 -3.65 0.74 10.91
N VAL A 94 -3.14 0.45 12.11
CA VAL A 94 -2.05 1.22 12.75
C VAL A 94 -0.78 1.29 11.91
N ALA A 95 -0.54 0.30 11.04
CA ALA A 95 0.57 0.29 10.10
C ALA A 95 0.60 1.56 9.21
N PHE A 96 -0.55 2.13 8.86
CA PHE A 96 -0.62 3.33 8.03
C PHE A 96 -0.52 4.64 8.81
N SER A 97 -0.30 4.62 10.12
CA SER A 97 -0.36 5.83 10.95
C SER A 97 0.67 6.89 10.52
N GLU A 98 1.93 6.49 10.31
CA GLU A 98 2.99 7.41 9.88
C GLU A 98 2.72 7.94 8.46
N LEU A 99 2.30 7.06 7.54
CA LEU A 99 1.93 7.46 6.18
C LEU A 99 0.77 8.47 6.20
N LYS A 100 -0.25 8.26 7.05
CA LYS A 100 -1.37 9.18 7.21
C LYS A 100 -0.92 10.53 7.74
N THR A 101 -0.09 10.55 8.78
CA THR A 101 0.50 11.79 9.31
C THR A 101 1.26 12.53 8.22
N PHE A 102 2.12 11.83 7.47
CA PHE A 102 2.83 12.42 6.35
C PHE A 102 1.88 13.02 5.30
N LEU A 103 0.85 12.29 4.87
CA LEU A 103 -0.10 12.77 3.87
C LEU A 103 -0.94 13.99 4.33
N LEU A 104 -1.13 14.15 5.65
CA LEU A 104 -1.81 15.30 6.23
C LEU A 104 -0.89 16.53 6.32
N GLU A 105 0.38 16.31 6.63
CA GLU A 105 1.40 17.35 6.75
C GLU A 105 1.98 17.77 5.39
N PHE A 106 1.85 16.91 4.37
CA PHE A 106 2.32 17.17 3.03
C PHE A 106 1.55 18.33 2.40
N LYS A 107 2.21 19.49 2.33
CA LYS A 107 1.79 20.60 1.46
C LYS A 107 2.42 20.38 0.09
N PRO A 108 1.64 20.07 -0.97
CA PRO A 108 2.20 20.05 -2.31
C PRO A 108 2.81 21.43 -2.61
N PRO A 109 3.93 21.51 -3.34
CA PRO A 109 4.40 22.80 -3.83
C PRO A 109 3.24 23.44 -4.61
N SER A 110 2.90 24.68 -4.25
CA SER A 110 1.91 25.45 -4.99
C SER A 110 2.32 25.46 -6.45
N LEU A 111 1.46 24.93 -7.32
CA LEU A 111 1.61 25.06 -8.77
C LEU A 111 1.59 26.57 -9.08
N SER A 112 2.79 27.13 -9.26
CA SER A 112 3.01 28.45 -9.86
C SER A 112 2.96 28.32 -11.38
#